data_AF-A0A946FCU0-F1
#
_entry.id   AF-A0A946FCU0-F1
#
_cell.length_a   1.000
_cell.length_b   1.000
_cell.length_c   1.000
_cell.angle_alpha   90.00
_cell.angle_beta   90.00
_cell.angle_gamma   90.00
#
_symmetry.space_group_name_H-M   'P 1'
#
loop_
_entity.id
_entity.type
_entity.pdbx_description
1 polymer ?
#
loop_
_entity_poly.entity_id
_entity_poly.type
_entity_poly.pdbx_seq_one_letter_code
_entity_poly.pdbx_strand_id
1 'polypeptide(L)'
;MKTTIAVMAALTLAPLTIACAHHSVLNYDGKVEVTVIGTVTSARYGYPHSVFRIDVEADNGSVEKWVLSTEDPRDARNLGFDDELKAIKVGDPIHAVGWPDKFKKNTIRGHQLHYPDGTVLMMRRGNYIWPRDMLAMDKMALNPDNIPAGFPSTNATLSSTAQVVSWIEEDDRLTRMAREYADGRSRLIGLQTNDEIGYPGIDDLLECHAAREGFTMTINLDNVSATERAALDDGSNYISRYNNLLSRWWEQEHESCE
;
A
#
# COMPACT_ATOMS: atom_id res chain seq x y z
N MET A 1 -3.02 53.51 44.80
CA MET A 1 -1.88 53.08 43.95
C MET A 1 -1.70 51.59 44.11
N LYS A 2 -2.10 50.78 43.13
CA LYS A 2 -1.68 49.37 43.03
C LYS A 2 -1.37 49.09 41.57
N THR A 3 -0.11 48.75 41.36
CA THR A 3 0.59 48.61 40.09
C THR A 3 0.22 47.29 39.42
N THR A 4 0.04 47.37 38.11
CA THR A 4 -0.17 46.27 37.17
C THR A 4 1.08 45.39 37.09
N ILE A 5 0.93 44.06 37.10
CA ILE A 5 1.93 43.12 36.57
C ILE A 5 1.22 42.21 35.59
N ALA A 6 1.46 42.45 34.31
CA ALA A 6 1.04 41.59 33.21
C ALA A 6 2.04 40.43 33.09
N VAL A 7 1.57 39.20 33.26
CA VAL A 7 2.36 38.00 32.97
C VAL A 7 2.09 37.63 31.51
N MET A 8 3.04 37.94 30.63
CA MET A 8 3.09 37.40 29.27
C MET A 8 3.51 35.92 29.38
N ALA A 9 2.57 35.01 29.14
CA ALA A 9 2.88 33.61 28.91
C ALA A 9 3.42 33.49 27.47
N ALA A 10 4.74 33.43 27.32
CA ALA A 10 5.38 33.09 26.07
C ALA A 10 5.11 31.61 25.76
N LEU A 11 4.17 31.37 24.85
CA LEU A 11 3.91 30.05 24.29
C LEU A 11 5.09 29.70 23.37
N THR A 12 6.06 28.95 23.91
CA THR A 12 7.17 28.41 23.13
C THR A 12 6.62 27.39 22.13
N LEU A 13 6.50 27.78 20.86
CA LEU A 13 6.37 26.83 19.75
C LEU A 13 7.65 25.98 19.72
N ALA A 14 7.59 24.77 20.30
CA ALA A 14 8.58 23.76 20.00
C ALA A 14 8.40 23.35 18.53
N PRO A 15 9.46 23.32 17.70
CA PRO A 15 9.35 22.76 16.37
C PRO A 15 9.00 21.28 16.51
N LEU A 16 7.83 20.87 15.98
CA LEU A 16 7.54 19.47 15.74
C LEU A 16 8.60 18.97 14.76
N THR A 17 9.58 18.23 15.27
CA THR A 17 10.47 17.45 14.42
C THR A 17 9.61 16.39 13.77
N ILE A 18 9.33 16.57 12.48
CA ILE A 18 8.81 15.49 11.62
C ILE A 18 9.87 14.40 11.66
N ALA A 19 9.63 13.38 12.49
CA ALA A 19 10.44 12.18 12.46
C ALA A 19 10.07 11.46 11.16
N CYS A 20 10.84 11.70 10.09
CA CYS A 20 10.75 10.91 8.86
C CYS A 20 11.12 9.46 9.19
N ALA A 21 10.13 8.66 9.50
CA ALA A 21 10.27 7.22 9.51
C ALA A 21 10.29 6.76 8.05
N HIS A 22 11.47 6.42 7.52
CA HIS A 22 11.62 5.84 6.19
C HIS A 22 11.10 4.39 6.18
N HIS A 23 9.79 4.19 6.05
CA HIS A 23 9.16 2.88 5.86
C HIS A 23 9.05 2.45 4.40
N SER A 24 9.71 3.17 3.49
CA SER A 24 9.48 2.95 2.09
C SER A 24 10.33 1.81 1.51
N VAL A 25 9.65 0.82 0.93
CA VAL A 25 10.21 -0.15 -0.02
C VAL A 25 10.85 0.53 -1.26
N LEU A 26 10.70 1.85 -1.44
CA LEU A 26 11.33 2.63 -2.50
C LEU A 26 12.86 2.54 -2.52
N ASN A 27 13.50 2.18 -1.40
CA ASN A 27 14.94 1.93 -1.38
C ASN A 27 15.34 0.69 -2.16
N TYR A 28 14.44 -0.26 -2.39
CA TYR A 28 14.73 -1.47 -3.14
C TYR A 28 14.34 -1.32 -4.61
N ASP A 29 15.14 -1.91 -5.50
CA ASP A 29 14.84 -1.96 -6.93
C ASP A 29 13.96 -3.17 -7.27
N GLY A 30 12.64 -2.95 -7.27
CA GLY A 30 11.62 -3.95 -7.62
C GLY A 30 11.77 -4.59 -9.00
N LYS A 31 12.60 -4.03 -9.89
CA LYS A 31 12.80 -4.51 -11.27
C LYS A 31 13.98 -5.47 -11.41
N VAL A 32 14.79 -5.62 -10.37
CA VAL A 32 16.01 -6.43 -10.38
C VAL A 32 15.91 -7.51 -9.31
N GLU A 33 16.11 -8.77 -9.69
CA GLU A 33 16.24 -9.86 -8.72
C GLU A 33 17.71 -10.19 -8.50
N VAL A 34 18.09 -10.39 -7.24
CA VAL A 34 19.40 -10.86 -6.82
C VAL A 34 19.23 -12.12 -6.00
N THR A 35 20.03 -13.14 -6.35
CA THR A 35 20.11 -14.39 -5.60
C THR A 35 21.30 -14.34 -4.64
N VAL A 36 21.04 -14.68 -3.38
CA VAL A 36 22.02 -14.77 -2.30
C VAL A 36 22.06 -16.20 -1.81
N ILE A 37 23.21 -16.86 -2.00
CA ILE A 37 23.48 -18.19 -1.49
C ILE A 37 24.68 -18.08 -0.55
N GLY A 38 24.53 -18.51 0.69
CA GLY A 38 25.58 -18.34 1.68
C GLY A 38 25.27 -18.97 3.03
N THR A 39 25.99 -18.53 4.06
CA THR A 39 25.85 -19.03 5.43
C THR A 39 25.41 -17.90 6.36
N VAL A 40 24.38 -18.14 7.18
CA VAL A 40 23.88 -17.15 8.13
C VAL A 40 24.88 -16.90 9.25
N THR A 41 25.28 -15.65 9.45
CA THR A 41 26.21 -15.22 10.51
C THR A 41 25.52 -14.45 11.64
N SER A 42 24.31 -13.96 11.41
CA SER A 42 23.44 -13.35 12.42
C SER A 42 21.99 -13.57 12.05
N ALA A 43 21.16 -13.96 13.02
CA ALA A 43 19.72 -14.11 12.84
C ALA A 43 18.97 -13.26 13.86
N ARG A 44 18.20 -12.28 13.39
CA ARG A 44 17.30 -11.47 14.23
C ARG A 44 15.88 -11.63 13.72
N TYR A 45 15.10 -12.43 14.43
CA TYR A 45 13.65 -12.46 14.28
C TYR A 45 13.03 -11.36 15.17
N GLY A 46 12.32 -10.41 14.58
CA GLY A 46 11.74 -9.29 15.34
C GLY A 46 11.24 -8.13 14.49
N TYR A 47 10.69 -7.11 15.13
CA TYR A 47 10.14 -5.92 14.48
C TYR A 47 11.23 -4.86 14.17
N PRO A 48 11.02 -3.92 13.22
CA PRO A 48 9.93 -3.85 12.24
C PRO A 48 10.11 -4.81 11.04
N HIS A 49 11.24 -5.50 10.93
CA HIS A 49 11.49 -6.56 9.94
C HIS A 49 12.43 -7.57 10.58
N SER A 50 12.29 -8.86 10.26
CA SER A 50 13.35 -9.80 10.62
C SER A 50 14.56 -9.59 9.70
N VAL A 51 15.77 -9.71 10.26
CA VAL A 51 17.02 -9.39 9.56
C VAL A 51 18.04 -10.50 9.78
N PHE A 52 18.63 -10.96 8.68
CA PHE A 52 19.66 -11.98 8.65
C PHE A 52 20.93 -11.41 8.01
N ARG A 53 22.10 -11.70 8.58
CA ARG A 53 23.39 -11.42 7.94
C ARG A 53 23.96 -12.70 7.39
N ILE A 54 24.56 -12.62 6.21
CA ILE A 54 24.94 -13.77 5.40
C ILE A 54 26.36 -13.56 4.90
N ASP A 55 27.18 -14.60 5.01
CA ASP A 55 28.47 -14.68 4.33
C ASP A 55 28.26 -15.38 2.99
N VAL A 56 28.58 -14.68 1.90
CA VAL A 56 28.50 -15.18 0.53
C VAL A 56 29.91 -15.35 0.00
N GLU A 57 30.24 -16.56 -0.43
CA GLU A 57 31.52 -16.83 -1.08
C GLU A 57 31.44 -16.37 -2.55
N ALA A 58 32.35 -15.48 -2.94
CA ALA A 58 32.46 -14.99 -4.31
C ALA A 58 33.41 -15.88 -5.13
N ASP A 59 33.27 -15.85 -6.46
CA ASP A 59 34.07 -16.67 -7.40
C ASP A 59 35.59 -16.49 -7.24
N ASN A 60 36.03 -15.35 -6.70
CA ASN A 60 37.43 -15.04 -6.45
C ASN A 60 37.95 -15.58 -5.09
N GLY A 61 37.15 -16.35 -4.36
CA GLY A 61 37.46 -16.90 -3.03
C GLY A 61 37.36 -15.90 -1.89
N SER A 62 36.89 -14.66 -2.14
CA SER A 62 36.60 -13.69 -1.08
C SER A 62 35.20 -13.88 -0.51
N VAL A 63 34.98 -13.42 0.73
CA VAL A 63 33.68 -13.48 1.40
C VAL A 63 33.04 -12.10 1.40
N GLU A 64 31.88 -11.99 0.79
CA GLU A 64 31.04 -10.80 0.84
C GLU A 64 30.03 -10.90 2.00
N LYS A 65 29.84 -9.80 2.72
CA LYS A 65 28.84 -9.69 3.78
C LYS A 65 27.54 -9.14 3.20
N TRP A 66 26.47 -9.90 3.34
CA TRP A 66 25.14 -9.56 2.86
C TRP A 66 24.16 -9.36 4.02
N VAL A 67 23.16 -8.50 3.80
CA VAL A 67 22.05 -8.28 4.71
C VAL A 67 20.75 -8.63 3.99
N LEU A 68 20.03 -9.60 4.54
CA LEU A 68 18.69 -9.98 4.11
C LEU A 68 17.68 -9.44 5.12
N SER A 69 16.76 -8.61 4.66
CA SER A 69 15.57 -8.23 5.43
C SER A 69 14.35 -8.97 4.92
N THR A 70 13.46 -9.39 5.82
CA THR A 70 12.25 -10.17 5.51
C THR A 70 11.02 -9.55 6.16
N GLU A 71 9.88 -10.24 6.10
CA GLU A 71 8.68 -9.82 6.81
C GLU A 71 8.90 -9.74 8.33
N ASP A 72 8.08 -8.90 8.96
CA ASP A 72 8.02 -8.80 10.41
C ASP A 72 7.25 -9.99 11.01
N PRO A 73 7.39 -10.25 12.32
CA PRO A 73 6.72 -11.36 12.99
C PRO A 73 5.20 -11.42 12.79
N ARG A 74 4.48 -10.29 12.70
CA ARG A 74 3.03 -10.26 12.47
C ARG A 74 2.73 -10.75 11.05
N ASP A 75 3.40 -10.17 10.07
CA ASP A 75 3.16 -10.49 8.66
C ASP A 75 3.56 -11.95 8.35
N ALA A 76 4.65 -12.44 8.95
CA ALA A 76 5.06 -13.85 8.84
C ALA A 76 4.00 -14.82 9.41
N ARG A 77 3.38 -14.49 10.55
CA ARG A 77 2.25 -15.27 11.11
C ARG A 77 1.03 -15.25 10.19
N ASN A 78 0.66 -14.07 9.71
CA ASN A 78 -0.51 -13.93 8.84
C ASN A 78 -0.34 -14.65 7.49
N LEU A 79 0.89 -14.75 7.00
CA LEU A 79 1.23 -15.47 5.77
C LEU A 79 1.56 -16.94 6.01
N GLY A 80 1.51 -17.42 7.26
CA GLY A 80 1.65 -18.84 7.60
C GLY A 80 3.07 -19.38 7.50
N PHE A 81 4.11 -18.54 7.62
CA PHE A 81 5.51 -18.97 7.57
C PHE A 81 6.35 -18.54 8.78
N ASP A 82 5.69 -18.22 9.89
CA ASP A 82 6.33 -17.69 11.09
C ASP A 82 7.38 -18.63 11.68
N ASP A 83 7.08 -19.93 11.70
CA ASP A 83 7.94 -20.94 12.28
C ASP A 83 9.21 -21.15 11.44
N GLU A 84 9.07 -21.06 10.11
CA GLU A 84 10.16 -21.13 9.14
C GLU A 84 11.14 -19.97 9.32
N LEU A 85 10.65 -18.76 9.52
CA LEU A 85 11.51 -17.60 9.81
C LEU A 85 12.22 -17.71 11.17
N LYS A 86 11.53 -18.22 12.20
CA LYS A 86 12.11 -18.46 13.55
C LYS A 86 13.13 -19.59 13.55
N ALA A 87 12.97 -20.55 12.63
CA ALA A 87 13.84 -21.72 12.53
C ALA A 87 15.23 -21.35 12.05
N ILE A 88 15.40 -20.29 11.24
CA ILE A 88 16.71 -19.85 10.75
C ILE A 88 17.64 -19.49 11.92
N LYS A 89 18.78 -20.19 12.01
CA LYS A 89 19.84 -19.98 12.99
C LYS A 89 21.15 -19.57 12.33
N VAL A 90 22.09 -19.10 13.15
CA VAL A 90 23.48 -18.91 12.74
C VAL A 90 24.10 -20.26 12.37
N GLY A 91 24.83 -20.30 11.26
CA GLY A 91 25.43 -21.50 10.69
C GLY A 91 24.57 -22.18 9.63
N ASP A 92 23.29 -21.83 9.52
CA ASP A 92 22.43 -22.42 8.51
C ASP A 92 22.84 -21.97 7.10
N PRO A 93 22.81 -22.88 6.12
CA PRO A 93 22.87 -22.48 4.72
C PRO A 93 21.58 -21.74 4.37
N ILE A 94 21.71 -20.70 3.55
CA ILE A 94 20.58 -19.92 3.08
C ILE A 94 20.66 -19.74 1.57
N HIS A 95 19.52 -19.91 0.91
CA HIS A 95 19.33 -19.57 -0.49
C HIS A 95 18.10 -18.67 -0.59
N ALA A 96 18.35 -17.39 -0.80
CA ALA A 96 17.32 -16.37 -0.86
C ALA A 96 17.35 -15.62 -2.19
N VAL A 97 16.17 -15.21 -2.67
CA VAL A 97 16.03 -14.29 -3.81
C VAL A 97 15.34 -13.03 -3.30
N GLY A 98 15.86 -11.87 -3.69
CA GLY A 98 15.40 -10.58 -3.19
C GLY A 98 15.61 -9.42 -4.15
N TRP A 99 15.03 -8.27 -3.84
CA TRP A 99 15.35 -7.00 -4.51
C TRP A 99 16.53 -6.32 -3.82
N PRO A 100 17.52 -5.83 -4.58
CA PRO A 100 18.65 -5.10 -4.03
C PRO A 100 18.24 -3.70 -3.56
N ASP A 101 18.86 -3.25 -2.47
CA ASP A 101 18.80 -1.85 -2.04
C ASP A 101 19.60 -1.00 -3.04
N LYS A 102 18.98 0.08 -3.53
CA LYS A 102 19.52 1.03 -4.51
C LYS A 102 20.72 1.82 -3.98
N PHE A 103 20.84 1.93 -2.66
CA PHE A 103 21.82 2.77 -1.99
C PHE A 103 22.81 1.96 -1.13
N LYS A 104 22.38 0.83 -0.58
CA LYS A 104 23.20 -0.05 0.26
C LYS A 104 23.61 -1.29 -0.50
N LYS A 105 24.89 -1.33 -0.89
CA LYS A 105 25.49 -2.53 -1.49
C LYS A 105 25.24 -3.75 -0.61
N ASN A 106 25.01 -4.90 -1.25
CA ASN A 106 24.86 -6.22 -0.61
C ASN A 106 23.73 -6.27 0.44
N THR A 107 22.69 -5.45 0.27
CA THR A 107 21.48 -5.49 1.08
C THR A 107 20.30 -5.84 0.18
N ILE A 108 19.47 -6.79 0.60
CA ILE A 108 18.28 -7.22 -0.13
C ILE A 108 17.04 -7.27 0.76
N ARG A 109 15.87 -7.04 0.15
CA ARG A 109 14.57 -7.44 0.71
C ARG A 109 14.19 -8.79 0.08
N GLY A 110 14.12 -9.83 0.89
CA GLY A 110 13.85 -11.19 0.41
C GLY A 110 12.39 -11.40 0.01
N HIS A 111 12.19 -12.19 -1.04
CA HIS A 111 10.87 -12.69 -1.47
C HIS A 111 10.79 -14.18 -1.75
N GLN A 112 11.91 -14.87 -1.80
CA GLN A 112 11.94 -16.33 -1.84
C GLN A 112 12.99 -16.82 -0.87
N LEU A 113 12.66 -17.89 -0.17
CA LEU A 113 13.59 -18.69 0.60
C LEU A 113 13.48 -20.14 0.13
N HIS A 114 14.60 -20.71 -0.30
CA HIS A 114 14.68 -22.05 -0.87
C HIS A 114 15.27 -23.01 0.16
N TYR A 115 14.58 -24.12 0.40
CA TYR A 115 14.98 -25.16 1.33
C TYR A 115 15.66 -26.33 0.60
N PRO A 116 16.53 -27.10 1.29
CA PRO A 116 17.24 -28.23 0.69
C PRO A 116 16.33 -29.35 0.17
N ASP A 117 15.11 -29.47 0.70
CA ASP A 117 14.11 -30.45 0.25
C ASP A 117 13.36 -30.04 -1.04
N GLY A 118 13.70 -28.87 -1.59
CA GLY A 118 13.06 -28.29 -2.77
C GLY A 118 11.85 -27.40 -2.45
N THR A 119 11.49 -27.24 -1.18
CA THR A 119 10.44 -26.31 -0.75
C THR A 119 10.88 -24.87 -1.01
N VAL A 120 10.04 -24.08 -1.68
CA VAL A 120 10.25 -22.64 -1.85
C VAL A 120 9.21 -21.89 -1.05
N LEU A 121 9.66 -21.28 0.03
CA LEU A 121 8.84 -20.36 0.82
C LEU A 121 8.83 -19.03 0.09
N MET A 122 7.64 -18.69 -0.41
CA MET A 122 7.38 -17.40 -1.00
C MET A 122 7.13 -16.41 0.14
N MET A 123 8.14 -15.65 0.50
CA MET A 123 7.92 -14.48 1.33
C MET A 123 7.12 -13.49 0.50
N ARG A 124 6.44 -12.55 1.15
CA ARG A 124 5.73 -11.51 0.41
C ARG A 124 6.70 -10.96 -0.63
N ARG A 125 6.31 -11.05 -1.90
CA ARG A 125 7.16 -10.63 -2.99
C ARG A 125 7.27 -9.11 -2.97
N GLY A 126 7.81 -8.47 -1.93
CA GLY A 126 8.06 -7.02 -1.81
C GLY A 126 7.12 -6.25 -2.71
N ASN A 127 5.85 -6.45 -2.41
CA ASN A 127 4.64 -6.12 -3.15
C ASN A 127 3.55 -7.02 -2.55
N TYR A 128 2.37 -6.46 -2.32
CA TYR A 128 1.16 -7.28 -2.24
C TYR A 128 1.19 -8.29 -3.41
N ILE A 129 0.49 -9.45 -3.35
CA ILE A 129 -0.06 -9.96 -4.61
C ILE A 129 -1.04 -8.88 -5.01
N TRP A 130 -0.54 -7.89 -5.73
CA TRP A 130 -1.35 -6.86 -6.31
C TRP A 130 -2.20 -7.62 -7.31
N PRO A 131 -3.52 -7.71 -7.08
CA PRO A 131 -4.43 -8.12 -8.13
C PRO A 131 -4.04 -7.32 -9.38
N ARG A 132 -4.12 -7.91 -10.57
CA ARG A 132 -3.70 -7.25 -11.82
C ARG A 132 -4.21 -5.80 -11.92
N ASP A 133 -5.40 -5.60 -11.39
CA ASP A 133 -6.09 -4.32 -11.23
C ASP A 133 -5.28 -3.28 -10.44
N MET A 134 -4.67 -3.65 -9.30
CA MET A 134 -3.82 -2.74 -8.54
C MET A 134 -2.49 -2.43 -9.24
N LEU A 135 -1.89 -3.38 -9.95
CA LEU A 135 -0.68 -3.10 -10.76
C LEU A 135 -0.99 -2.19 -11.94
N ALA A 136 -2.13 -2.39 -12.59
CA ALA A 136 -2.59 -1.53 -13.67
C ALA A 136 -2.86 -0.12 -13.14
N MET A 137 -3.52 -0.05 -11.98
CA MET A 137 -3.80 1.20 -11.29
C MET A 137 -2.53 1.97 -10.93
N ASP A 138 -1.59 1.32 -10.24
CA ASP A 138 -0.31 1.92 -9.83
C ASP A 138 0.48 2.51 -11.02
N LYS A 139 0.55 1.76 -12.13
CA LYS A 139 1.21 2.22 -13.37
C LYS A 139 0.56 3.45 -13.99
N MET A 140 -0.76 3.59 -13.91
CA MET A 140 -1.48 4.73 -14.46
C MET A 140 -1.52 5.92 -13.50
N ALA A 141 -1.67 5.67 -12.20
CA ALA A 141 -1.73 6.68 -11.16
C ALA A 141 -0.38 7.39 -10.94
N LEU A 142 0.72 6.65 -10.93
CA LEU A 142 2.08 7.20 -10.75
C LEU A 142 2.67 7.80 -12.03
N ASN A 143 2.10 7.48 -13.18
CA ASN A 143 2.50 8.05 -14.47
C ASN A 143 1.26 8.32 -15.34
N PRO A 144 0.67 9.53 -15.26
CA PRO A 144 -0.56 9.87 -15.97
C PRO A 144 -0.48 9.73 -17.50
N ASP A 145 0.71 9.70 -18.09
CA ASP A 145 0.90 9.44 -19.53
C ASP A 145 0.48 8.02 -19.93
N ASN A 146 0.37 7.09 -18.97
CA ASN A 146 -0.10 5.73 -19.20
C ASN A 146 -1.64 5.61 -19.21
N ILE A 147 -2.37 6.68 -18.88
CA ILE A 147 -3.83 6.67 -18.99
C ILE A 147 -4.19 6.71 -20.49
N PRO A 148 -5.03 5.78 -20.99
CA PRO A 148 -5.44 5.74 -22.39
C PRO A 148 -5.85 7.10 -22.96
N ALA A 149 -5.30 7.43 -24.13
CA ALA A 149 -5.69 8.61 -24.87
C ALA A 149 -7.20 8.56 -25.18
N GLY A 150 -7.91 9.67 -24.93
CA GLY A 150 -9.37 9.74 -25.10
C GLY A 150 -10.18 9.42 -23.85
N PHE A 151 -9.55 9.23 -22.69
CA PHE A 151 -10.21 9.06 -21.40
C PHE A 151 -10.25 10.39 -20.61
N PRO A 152 -11.35 11.17 -20.65
CA PRO A 152 -11.37 12.53 -20.12
C PRO A 152 -11.57 12.58 -18.59
N SER A 153 -11.16 13.70 -18.01
CA SER A 153 -11.54 14.09 -16.66
C SER A 153 -13.06 14.14 -16.51
N THR A 154 -13.57 13.69 -15.36
CA THR A 154 -14.99 13.84 -15.04
C THR A 154 -15.35 15.32 -14.95
N ASN A 155 -16.53 15.71 -15.46
CA ASN A 155 -17.03 17.06 -15.26
C ASN A 155 -17.37 17.27 -13.77
N ALA A 156 -16.54 18.03 -13.07
CA ALA A 156 -16.67 18.29 -11.64
C ALA A 156 -17.93 19.08 -11.25
N THR A 157 -18.67 19.66 -12.21
CA THR A 157 -19.93 20.38 -11.92
C THR A 157 -21.14 19.45 -11.78
N LEU A 158 -21.02 18.18 -12.18
CA LEU A 158 -22.08 17.19 -12.04
C LEU A 158 -22.29 16.80 -10.57
N SER A 159 -23.51 16.38 -10.22
CA SER A 159 -23.78 15.76 -8.92
C SER A 159 -22.97 14.46 -8.75
N SER A 160 -22.70 14.04 -7.51
CA SER A 160 -22.03 12.77 -7.25
C SER A 160 -22.74 11.58 -7.88
N THR A 161 -24.08 11.58 -7.88
CA THR A 161 -24.90 10.57 -8.56
C THR A 161 -24.61 10.55 -10.07
N ALA A 162 -24.67 11.70 -10.75
CA ALA A 162 -24.44 11.78 -12.18
C ALA A 162 -22.99 11.42 -12.57
N GLN A 163 -22.01 11.77 -11.73
CA GLN A 163 -20.62 11.34 -11.91
C GLN A 163 -20.52 9.81 -11.85
N VAL A 164 -21.03 9.18 -10.79
CA VAL A 164 -20.92 7.72 -10.61
C VAL A 164 -21.72 6.94 -11.66
N VAL A 165 -22.91 7.42 -12.06
CA VAL A 165 -23.66 6.82 -13.18
C VAL A 165 -22.85 6.84 -14.47
N SER A 166 -22.20 7.97 -14.80
CA SER A 166 -21.33 8.04 -15.99
C SER A 166 -20.12 7.09 -15.89
N TRP A 167 -19.59 6.86 -14.69
CA TRP A 167 -18.48 5.93 -14.46
C TRP A 167 -18.91 4.47 -14.63
N ILE A 168 -20.14 4.14 -14.24
CA ILE A 168 -20.74 2.81 -14.46
C ILE A 168 -20.95 2.57 -15.95
N GLU A 169 -21.46 3.56 -16.69
CA GLU A 169 -21.65 3.49 -18.14
C GLU A 169 -20.33 3.33 -18.92
N GLU A 170 -19.24 3.91 -18.41
CA GLU A 170 -17.90 3.78 -18.96
C GLU A 170 -17.30 2.37 -18.79
N ASP A 171 -17.72 1.64 -17.75
CA ASP A 171 -17.31 0.25 -17.43
C ASP A 171 -15.77 0.02 -17.34
N ASP A 172 -14.99 1.07 -17.09
CA ASP A 172 -13.54 0.97 -16.85
C ASP A 172 -13.13 1.61 -15.53
N ARG A 173 -13.44 0.91 -14.44
CA ARG A 173 -13.11 1.36 -13.07
C ARG A 173 -11.62 1.63 -12.85
N LEU A 174 -10.72 0.93 -13.55
CA LEU A 174 -9.28 1.04 -13.32
C LEU A 174 -8.77 2.36 -13.88
N THR A 175 -9.10 2.61 -15.15
CA THR A 175 -8.73 3.85 -15.81
C THR A 175 -9.44 5.04 -15.17
N ARG A 176 -10.70 4.87 -14.77
CA ARG A 176 -11.47 5.90 -14.04
C ARG A 176 -10.79 6.29 -12.74
N MET A 177 -10.41 5.31 -11.94
CA MET A 177 -9.73 5.58 -10.68
C MET A 177 -8.40 6.29 -10.90
N ALA A 178 -7.59 5.84 -11.87
CA ALA A 178 -6.31 6.47 -12.18
C ALA A 178 -6.48 7.92 -12.66
N ARG A 179 -7.50 8.20 -13.47
CA ARG A 179 -7.84 9.56 -13.92
C ARG A 179 -8.26 10.45 -12.76
N GLU A 180 -9.15 9.98 -11.88
CA GLU A 180 -9.56 10.78 -10.71
C GLU A 180 -8.39 11.01 -9.74
N TYR A 181 -7.49 10.05 -9.59
CA TYR A 181 -6.27 10.24 -8.80
C TYR A 181 -5.34 11.28 -9.42
N ALA A 182 -5.05 11.18 -10.72
CA ALA A 182 -4.21 12.14 -11.45
C ALA A 182 -4.78 13.57 -11.40
N ASP A 183 -6.10 13.69 -11.33
CA ASP A 183 -6.81 14.97 -11.20
C ASP A 183 -6.91 15.47 -9.74
N GLY A 184 -6.42 14.69 -8.76
CA GLY A 184 -6.49 15.03 -7.33
C GLY A 184 -7.90 14.93 -6.72
N ARG A 185 -8.76 14.05 -7.26
CA ARG A 185 -10.19 13.92 -6.90
C ARG A 185 -10.64 12.49 -6.60
N SER A 186 -9.72 11.53 -6.47
CA SER A 186 -10.04 10.15 -6.09
C SER A 186 -10.78 10.11 -4.75
N ARG A 187 -11.96 9.48 -4.73
CA ARG A 187 -12.86 9.45 -3.56
C ARG A 187 -13.58 8.12 -3.49
N LEU A 188 -13.75 7.56 -2.30
CA LEU A 188 -14.63 6.42 -2.05
C LEU A 188 -16.10 6.82 -2.24
N ILE A 189 -16.88 5.92 -2.79
CA ILE A 189 -18.31 6.12 -3.06
C ILE A 189 -19.09 5.57 -1.87
N GLY A 190 -19.70 6.47 -1.11
CA GLY A 190 -20.62 6.14 -0.03
C GLY A 190 -22.07 6.14 -0.51
N LEU A 191 -22.83 5.13 -0.11
CA LEU A 191 -24.25 5.01 -0.37
C LEU A 191 -25.01 5.32 0.92
N GLN A 192 -25.79 6.40 0.93
CA GLN A 192 -26.55 6.83 2.09
C GLN A 192 -28.03 6.45 1.96
N THR A 193 -28.62 5.86 2.99
CA THR A 193 -30.06 5.54 3.09
C THR A 193 -30.50 5.72 4.53
N ASN A 194 -31.62 6.40 4.78
CA ASN A 194 -32.14 6.66 6.13
C ASN A 194 -31.08 7.26 7.07
N ASP A 195 -30.32 8.24 6.57
CA ASP A 195 -29.22 8.92 7.27
C ASP A 195 -27.98 8.06 7.60
N GLU A 196 -27.99 6.76 7.32
CA GLU A 196 -26.82 5.88 7.45
C GLU A 196 -26.05 5.81 6.14
N ILE A 197 -24.71 5.84 6.21
CA ILE A 197 -23.82 5.75 5.04
C ILE A 197 -23.00 4.47 5.09
N GLY A 198 -23.04 3.71 4.01
CA GLY A 198 -22.22 2.51 3.81
C GLY A 198 -21.24 2.69 2.65
N TYR A 199 -20.04 2.13 2.79
CA TYR A 199 -19.03 2.10 1.74
C TYR A 199 -18.84 0.67 1.23
N PRO A 200 -19.63 0.22 0.24
CA PRO A 200 -19.60 -1.17 -0.18
C PRO A 200 -18.23 -1.55 -0.73
N GLY A 201 -17.77 -2.76 -0.40
CA GLY A 201 -16.51 -3.32 -0.89
C GLY A 201 -15.24 -2.91 -0.12
N ILE A 202 -15.34 -2.03 0.88
CA ILE A 202 -14.20 -1.73 1.77
C ILE A 202 -14.06 -2.84 2.82
N ASP A 203 -12.82 -3.28 3.08
CA ASP A 203 -12.50 -4.20 4.18
C ASP A 203 -12.49 -3.44 5.52
N ASP A 204 -12.94 -4.05 6.62
CA ASP A 204 -13.04 -3.43 7.95
C ASP A 204 -11.75 -2.72 8.40
N LEU A 205 -10.58 -3.25 8.02
CA LEU A 205 -9.28 -2.69 8.36
C LEU A 205 -8.96 -1.38 7.63
N LEU A 206 -9.74 -1.01 6.62
CA LEU A 206 -9.54 0.13 5.72
C LEU A 206 -10.68 1.17 5.82
N GLU A 207 -11.60 1.01 6.77
CA GLU A 207 -12.71 1.95 6.98
C GLU A 207 -12.24 3.37 7.39
N CYS A 208 -11.06 3.47 7.98
CA CYS A 208 -10.38 4.73 8.29
C CYS A 208 -10.32 5.70 7.09
N HIS A 209 -10.19 5.20 5.86
CA HIS A 209 -10.20 6.07 4.68
C HIS A 209 -11.52 6.83 4.50
N ALA A 210 -12.64 6.26 4.94
CA ALA A 210 -13.94 6.90 4.85
C ALA A 210 -14.10 8.08 5.84
N ALA A 211 -13.30 8.11 6.90
CA ALA A 211 -13.30 9.18 7.89
C ALA A 211 -12.43 10.39 7.49
N ARG A 212 -11.63 10.28 6.41
CA ARG A 212 -10.70 11.32 5.98
C ARG A 212 -11.42 12.43 5.22
N GLU A 213 -11.08 13.68 5.54
CA GLU A 213 -11.63 14.85 4.84
C GLU A 213 -11.25 14.83 3.36
N GLY A 214 -12.25 14.95 2.48
CA GLY A 214 -12.04 14.98 1.03
C GLY A 214 -11.83 13.61 0.36
N PHE A 215 -11.83 12.51 1.11
CA PHE A 215 -11.60 11.14 0.59
C PHE A 215 -12.87 10.40 0.20
N THR A 216 -14.03 11.01 0.39
CA THR A 216 -15.32 10.37 0.10
C THR A 216 -16.22 11.29 -0.74
N MET A 217 -17.15 10.66 -1.44
CA MET A 217 -18.33 11.29 -2.00
C MET A 217 -19.56 10.49 -1.59
N THR A 218 -20.70 11.15 -1.47
CA THR A 218 -21.93 10.52 -0.99
C THR A 218 -23.01 10.56 -2.07
N ILE A 219 -23.65 9.42 -2.29
CA ILE A 219 -24.88 9.30 -3.06
C ILE A 219 -26.01 9.07 -2.06
N ASN A 220 -26.89 10.06 -1.92
CA ASN A 220 -28.09 9.92 -1.11
C ASN A 220 -29.15 9.15 -1.91
N LEU A 221 -29.32 7.88 -1.57
CA LEU A 221 -30.21 6.95 -2.24
C LEU A 221 -31.69 7.30 -2.04
N ASP A 222 -32.05 8.13 -1.06
CA ASP A 222 -33.42 8.58 -0.85
C ASP A 222 -33.80 9.71 -1.83
N ASN A 223 -32.81 10.35 -2.47
CA ASN A 223 -32.97 11.52 -3.32
C ASN A 223 -32.56 11.29 -4.79
N VAL A 224 -32.35 10.04 -5.21
CA VAL A 224 -32.07 9.72 -6.63
C VAL A 224 -33.35 9.48 -7.42
N SER A 225 -33.33 9.82 -8.71
CA SER A 225 -34.41 9.48 -9.63
C SER A 225 -34.51 7.96 -9.84
N ALA A 226 -35.65 7.47 -10.35
CA ALA A 226 -35.83 6.06 -10.66
C ALA A 226 -34.81 5.53 -11.70
N THR A 227 -34.41 6.37 -12.65
CA THR A 227 -33.40 6.01 -13.65
C THR A 227 -32.00 5.89 -13.04
N GLU A 228 -31.62 6.85 -12.18
CA GLU A 228 -30.34 6.79 -11.47
C GLU A 228 -30.28 5.61 -10.50
N ARG A 229 -31.39 5.33 -9.79
CA ARG A 229 -31.55 4.13 -8.95
C ARG A 229 -31.25 2.86 -9.74
N ALA A 230 -31.88 2.67 -10.89
CA ALA A 230 -31.67 1.49 -11.72
C ALA A 230 -30.20 1.34 -12.16
N ALA A 231 -29.58 2.44 -12.62
CA ALA A 231 -28.17 2.43 -13.01
C ALA A 231 -27.23 2.09 -11.83
N LEU A 232 -27.50 2.62 -10.64
CA LEU A 232 -26.72 2.31 -9.43
C LEU A 232 -26.89 0.86 -8.97
N ASP A 233 -28.10 0.31 -9.08
CA ASP A 233 -28.39 -1.06 -8.70
C ASP A 233 -27.68 -2.05 -9.65
N ASP A 234 -27.76 -1.82 -10.96
CA ASP A 234 -27.05 -2.58 -12.00
C ASP A 234 -25.52 -2.46 -11.84
N GLY A 235 -25.04 -1.28 -11.44
CA GLY A 235 -23.63 -0.97 -11.19
C GLY A 235 -23.12 -1.30 -9.78
N SER A 236 -23.90 -1.95 -8.92
CA SER A 236 -23.52 -2.21 -7.52
C SER A 236 -22.17 -2.94 -7.35
N ASN A 237 -21.86 -3.87 -8.26
CA ASN A 237 -20.57 -4.56 -8.31
C ASN A 237 -19.42 -3.63 -8.75
N TYR A 238 -19.68 -2.69 -9.65
CA TYR A 238 -18.71 -1.67 -10.06
C TYR A 238 -18.28 -0.85 -8.84
N ILE A 239 -19.24 -0.31 -8.08
CA ILE A 239 -18.99 0.53 -6.91
C ILE A 239 -18.18 -0.23 -5.86
N SER A 240 -18.59 -1.47 -5.57
CA SER A 240 -17.89 -2.33 -4.59
C SER A 240 -16.44 -2.60 -5.01
N ARG A 241 -16.20 -2.92 -6.28
CA ARG A 241 -14.84 -3.17 -6.80
C ARG A 241 -13.99 -1.92 -6.88
N TYR A 242 -14.59 -0.77 -7.20
CA TYR A 242 -13.92 0.51 -7.20
C TYR A 242 -13.44 0.87 -5.78
N ASN A 243 -14.34 0.84 -4.80
CA ASN A 243 -14.00 1.14 -3.40
C ASN A 243 -12.94 0.18 -2.84
N ASN A 244 -13.07 -1.12 -3.11
CA ASN A 244 -12.11 -2.13 -2.68
C ASN A 244 -10.70 -1.85 -3.21
N LEU A 245 -10.61 -1.55 -4.52
CA LEU A 245 -9.34 -1.29 -5.17
C LEU A 245 -8.71 0.02 -4.66
N LEU A 246 -9.50 1.10 -4.55
CA LEU A 246 -9.00 2.42 -4.14
C LEU A 246 -8.49 2.41 -2.70
N SER A 247 -9.28 1.86 -1.77
CA SER A 247 -8.90 1.77 -0.36
C SER A 247 -7.61 0.96 -0.17
N ARG A 248 -7.51 -0.20 -0.83
CA ARG A 248 -6.29 -1.03 -0.79
C ARG A 248 -5.10 -0.37 -1.47
N TRP A 249 -5.33 0.49 -2.46
CA TRP A 249 -4.25 1.21 -3.14
C TRP A 249 -3.71 2.35 -2.27
N TRP A 250 -4.58 3.13 -1.62
CA TRP A 250 -4.15 4.15 -0.65
C TRP A 250 -3.42 3.59 0.57
N GLU A 251 -3.71 2.35 0.98
CA GLU A 251 -2.96 1.69 2.05
C GLU A 251 -1.45 1.56 1.74
N GLN A 252 -1.03 1.54 0.46
CA GLN A 252 0.41 1.53 0.17
C GLN A 252 1.11 2.86 0.33
N GLU A 253 0.38 3.98 0.37
CA GLU A 253 0.98 5.31 0.46
C GLU A 253 1.56 5.60 1.86
N HIS A 254 1.43 4.66 2.84
CA HIS A 254 2.03 4.72 4.18
C HIS A 254 1.81 6.08 4.87
N GLU A 255 0.55 6.39 5.14
CA GLU A 255 0.10 7.48 6.04
C GLU A 255 -1.44 7.51 6.15
N SER A 256 -2.12 6.47 5.68
CA SER A 256 -3.50 6.59 5.25
C SER A 256 -4.54 6.13 6.28
N CYS A 257 -4.07 5.48 7.35
CA CYS A 257 -4.86 4.95 8.47
C CYS A 257 -4.14 4.96 9.83
N GLU A 258 -3.08 5.77 9.99
CA GLU A 258 -2.42 6.05 11.30
C GLU A 258 -2.87 7.38 11.91
#